data_AF-A0A4U0UCQ1-F1
#
_entry.id   AF-A0A4U0UCQ1-F1
#
_cell.length_a   1.000
_cell.length_b   1.000
_cell.length_c   1.000
_cell.angle_alpha   90.00
_cell.angle_beta   90.00
_cell.angle_gamma   90.00
#
_symmetry.space_group_name_H-M   'P 1'
#
loop_
_entity.id
_entity.type
_entity.pdbx_description
1 polymer ?
#
loop_
_entity_poly.entity_id
_entity_poly.type
_entity_poly.pdbx_seq_one_letter_code
_entity_poly.pdbx_strand_id
1 'polypeptide(L)'
;MLSTRQTRSARPTDKARNTKQDPVDNDDEAQGTASADEDVNDNEGQHLNKASSTSPSTFASNLERFRHGKASTAEATEPAYKASRKRPLTDNDAAATTSSPTKRKKQSSKYAPPSKYAHLPKLLDILEPGLICVFVGTNPGIRTATAGHAYAHPSNLFWKLLHSSGCTDVRVSPEHDVDMPKWYAMGNTNIVERPSKDAAELSKQEMAAGAPVLDEKVRAFRPEAVCIVGKGIWEAVWRWRYGRPLKKDEFKWGWQDERERMGKVEGWGGAPVFVTSSTSGSAASLKPAEKEAIWRPFGGWVKSRRKERFGTEGRIDLVKSEDTPDLADATSKGSE
;
A
#
# COMPACT_ATOMS: atom_id res chain seq x y z
N MET A 1 -33.86 -27.00 -32.88
CA MET A 1 -35.06 -26.15 -33.04
C MET A 1 -35.75 -26.04 -31.69
N LEU A 2 -36.40 -24.92 -31.38
CA LEU A 2 -37.28 -24.70 -30.20
C LEU A 2 -36.57 -24.78 -28.81
N SER A 3 -36.99 -24.04 -27.78
CA SER A 3 -37.63 -22.71 -27.80
C SER A 3 -37.36 -21.95 -26.49
N THR A 4 -37.32 -20.63 -26.57
CA THR A 4 -37.12 -19.67 -25.48
C THR A 4 -38.24 -19.72 -24.43
N ARG A 5 -37.91 -19.48 -23.14
CA ARG A 5 -38.80 -18.75 -22.22
C ARG A 5 -38.00 -17.85 -21.26
N GLN A 6 -38.20 -16.54 -21.41
CA GLN A 6 -37.83 -15.54 -20.40
C GLN A 6 -38.98 -15.36 -19.41
N THR A 7 -38.67 -14.93 -18.19
CA THR A 7 -39.63 -14.30 -17.27
C THR A 7 -39.07 -12.97 -16.76
N ARG A 8 -39.87 -11.90 -16.89
CA ARG A 8 -39.62 -10.56 -16.35
C ARG A 8 -40.84 -10.16 -15.52
N SER A 9 -40.63 -9.79 -14.25
CA SER A 9 -41.59 -9.06 -13.39
C SER A 9 -40.89 -8.72 -12.07
N ALA A 10 -41.07 -7.59 -11.40
CA ALA A 10 -41.48 -6.24 -11.81
C ALA A 10 -40.97 -5.24 -10.74
N ARG A 11 -41.02 -3.93 -11.01
CA ARG A 11 -40.83 -2.90 -9.98
C ARG A 11 -42.17 -2.53 -9.32
N PRO A 12 -42.17 -2.20 -8.03
CA PRO A 12 -43.06 -1.19 -7.47
C PRO A 12 -42.40 0.20 -7.55
N THR A 13 -43.21 1.23 -7.76
CA THR A 13 -42.89 2.62 -7.49
C THR A 13 -44.11 3.26 -6.85
N ASP A 14 -43.99 3.93 -5.71
CA ASP A 14 -44.54 5.28 -5.60
C ASP A 14 -43.99 6.13 -4.45
N LYS A 15 -44.45 7.39 -4.42
CA LYS A 15 -43.91 8.57 -3.73
C LYS A 15 -44.01 8.56 -2.19
N ALA A 16 -42.95 9.11 -1.61
CA ALA A 16 -42.90 10.14 -0.56
C ALA A 16 -44.13 10.39 0.35
N ARG A 17 -43.84 10.53 1.64
CA ARG A 17 -44.51 11.51 2.52
C ARG A 17 -43.45 12.33 3.26
N ASN A 18 -43.67 13.64 3.35
CA ASN A 18 -42.82 14.60 4.03
C ASN A 18 -43.59 15.17 5.23
N THR A 19 -42.99 15.17 6.41
CA THR A 19 -43.54 15.77 7.63
C THR A 19 -42.38 16.33 8.45
N LYS A 20 -42.29 17.67 8.49
CA LYS A 20 -41.49 18.39 9.48
C LYS A 20 -42.21 18.38 10.83
N GLN A 21 -41.45 18.31 11.91
CA GLN A 21 -41.87 18.83 13.22
C GLN A 21 -40.62 19.11 14.07
N ASP A 22 -40.35 20.41 14.24
CA ASP A 22 -39.43 20.99 15.22
C ASP A 22 -40.28 21.91 16.12
N PRO A 23 -39.77 22.35 17.29
CA PRO A 23 -39.08 21.61 18.35
C PRO A 23 -39.91 21.65 19.65
N VAL A 24 -39.39 21.08 20.75
CA VAL A 24 -39.84 21.40 22.11
C VAL A 24 -38.62 21.53 23.01
N ASP A 25 -38.44 22.70 23.59
CA ASP A 25 -37.39 23.01 24.57
C ASP A 25 -37.76 22.43 25.95
N ASN A 26 -36.74 22.20 26.79
CA ASN A 26 -36.87 22.14 28.24
C ASN A 26 -35.46 22.29 28.85
N ASP A 27 -35.13 23.51 29.25
CA ASP A 27 -34.06 23.77 30.22
C ASP A 27 -34.51 23.34 31.62
N ASP A 28 -33.58 22.90 32.47
CA ASP A 28 -33.70 23.09 33.93
C ASP A 28 -32.30 23.14 34.58
N GLU A 29 -32.13 23.95 35.63
CA GLU A 29 -30.84 24.22 36.28
C GLU A 29 -30.70 23.58 37.68
N ALA A 30 -29.49 23.16 38.05
CA ALA A 30 -28.83 23.35 39.37
C ALA A 30 -27.46 22.62 39.35
N GLN A 31 -26.28 23.22 39.52
CA GLN A 31 -25.72 24.14 40.54
C GLN A 31 -25.20 23.45 41.83
N GLY A 32 -23.94 23.74 42.18
CA GLY A 32 -23.28 23.42 43.47
C GLY A 32 -22.41 22.14 43.47
N THR A 33 -21.28 22.05 44.20
CA THR A 33 -20.50 23.05 44.98
C THR A 33 -18.98 22.69 44.95
N ALA A 34 -18.12 23.55 45.51
CA ALA A 34 -16.65 23.42 45.51
C ALA A 34 -16.05 23.01 46.89
N SER A 35 -14.75 23.29 47.11
CA SER A 35 -13.83 22.88 48.21
C SER A 35 -13.38 21.40 48.19
N ALA A 36 -12.11 20.98 48.27
CA ALA A 36 -10.77 21.55 48.60
C ALA A 36 -10.20 21.15 49.98
N ASP A 37 -8.86 21.09 50.04
CA ASP A 37 -7.98 21.02 51.24
C ASP A 37 -8.09 19.72 52.08
N GLU A 38 -7.17 19.25 52.94
CA GLU A 38 -5.73 19.46 53.30
C GLU A 38 -5.34 18.22 54.18
N ASP A 39 -4.11 17.78 54.49
CA ASP A 39 -2.70 18.01 54.08
C ASP A 39 -1.84 16.83 54.68
N VAL A 40 -0.51 16.79 54.43
CA VAL A 40 0.56 16.27 55.35
C VAL A 40 0.61 14.76 55.70
N ASN A 41 1.75 14.08 55.94
CA ASN A 41 3.14 14.08 55.42
C ASN A 41 3.80 12.73 55.92
N ASP A 42 5.11 12.40 55.99
CA ASP A 42 6.39 13.08 55.79
C ASP A 42 7.56 12.04 55.59
N ASN A 43 8.77 12.57 55.39
CA ASN A 43 10.08 12.13 55.94
C ASN A 43 11.16 11.51 55.03
N GLU A 44 12.41 11.79 55.41
CA GLU A 44 13.63 11.83 54.59
C GLU A 44 14.46 10.53 54.53
N GLY A 45 15.42 10.49 53.59
CA GLY A 45 16.43 9.43 53.46
C GLY A 45 17.54 9.79 52.46
N GLN A 46 18.40 10.75 52.81
CA GLN A 46 19.42 11.35 51.93
C GLN A 46 20.63 10.41 51.65
N HIS A 47 21.22 10.42 50.43
CA HIS A 47 22.52 11.05 50.14
C HIS A 47 23.20 10.69 48.77
N LEU A 48 24.01 11.65 48.27
CA LEU A 48 25.19 11.52 47.35
C LEU A 48 25.03 11.15 45.85
N ASN A 49 24.67 12.17 45.07
CA ASN A 49 25.44 12.72 43.94
C ASN A 49 26.55 11.87 43.24
N LYS A 50 26.39 11.67 41.92
CA LYS A 50 27.48 11.95 40.96
C LYS A 50 26.92 12.44 39.62
N ALA A 51 27.44 13.56 39.12
CA ALA A 51 26.87 14.27 37.97
C ALA A 51 27.48 13.86 36.62
N SER A 52 26.67 13.91 35.57
CA SER A 52 27.08 14.32 34.22
C SER A 52 25.92 15.06 33.54
N SER A 53 26.23 16.01 32.66
CA SER A 53 25.26 16.98 32.13
C SER A 53 24.55 16.49 30.87
N THR A 54 23.21 16.48 30.89
CA THR A 54 22.38 16.31 29.69
C THR A 54 22.28 17.61 28.91
N SER A 55 22.93 17.66 27.74
CA SER A 55 22.70 18.67 26.69
C SER A 55 21.97 18.03 25.51
N PRO A 56 21.11 18.78 24.78
CA PRO A 56 20.15 18.20 23.83
C PRO A 56 20.80 17.55 22.60
N SER A 57 20.17 16.49 22.11
CA SER A 57 20.64 15.69 20.97
C SER A 57 20.72 16.51 19.68
N THR A 58 21.93 16.67 19.14
CA THR A 58 22.25 17.36 17.88
C THR A 58 21.92 16.50 16.65
N PHE A 59 20.65 16.08 16.52
CA PHE A 59 20.14 15.38 15.34
C PHE A 59 20.13 16.29 14.08
N ALA A 60 20.00 17.61 14.26
CA ALA A 60 19.91 18.57 13.16
C ALA A 60 21.24 18.80 12.40
N SER A 61 22.39 18.83 13.09
CA SER A 61 23.66 19.30 12.51
C SER A 61 24.35 18.33 11.55
N ASN A 62 23.90 17.07 11.46
CA ASN A 62 24.44 16.09 10.52
C ASN A 62 23.73 16.05 9.15
N LEU A 63 22.64 16.81 8.96
CA LEU A 63 21.87 16.78 7.70
C LEU A 63 22.29 17.86 6.68
N GLU A 64 23.07 18.87 7.08
CA GLU A 64 23.45 19.98 6.18
C GLU A 64 24.50 19.60 5.13
N ARG A 65 25.29 18.54 5.35
CA ARG A 65 26.40 18.09 4.50
C ARG A 65 26.00 17.71 3.06
N PHE A 66 24.70 17.65 2.74
CA PHE A 66 24.19 17.28 1.41
C PHE A 66 23.33 18.37 0.72
N ARG A 67 23.39 19.63 1.17
CA ARG A 67 22.74 20.78 0.50
C ARG A 67 23.65 21.36 -0.60
N HIS A 68 23.64 20.78 -1.81
CA HIS A 68 24.32 21.37 -2.97
C HIS A 68 23.63 22.65 -3.47
N GLY A 69 24.22 23.82 -3.18
CA GLY A 69 23.99 25.09 -3.89
C GLY A 69 24.90 25.25 -5.11
N LYS A 70 24.64 26.28 -5.94
CA LYS A 70 25.43 26.62 -7.15
C LYS A 70 26.19 27.95 -6.99
N ALA A 71 27.47 27.94 -7.38
CA ALA A 71 28.30 29.07 -7.88
C ALA A 71 28.49 30.33 -6.98
N SER A 72 29.61 31.06 -7.03
CA SER A 72 30.89 30.88 -7.76
C SER A 72 32.08 31.08 -6.78
N THR A 73 33.23 31.76 -6.96
CA THR A 73 33.78 32.63 -8.03
C THR A 73 35.32 32.67 -7.94
N ALA A 74 36.03 32.61 -9.08
CA ALA A 74 37.50 32.77 -9.21
C ALA A 74 38.36 31.71 -8.45
N GLU A 75 39.65 31.50 -8.71
CA GLU A 75 40.64 32.16 -9.59
C GLU A 75 41.71 31.13 -10.04
N ALA A 76 42.11 31.09 -11.34
CA ALA A 76 43.40 30.52 -11.82
C ALA A 76 43.59 30.59 -13.35
N THR A 77 44.63 31.33 -13.79
CA THR A 77 45.55 31.11 -14.95
C THR A 77 45.08 30.45 -16.27
N GLU A 78 45.15 31.26 -17.34
CA GLU A 78 45.50 30.92 -18.74
C GLU A 78 46.71 29.94 -18.86
N PRO A 79 46.82 29.11 -19.93
CA PRO A 79 47.28 29.62 -21.23
C PRO A 79 46.57 29.09 -22.50
N ALA A 80 46.42 29.98 -23.48
CA ALA A 80 45.85 29.73 -24.80
C ALA A 80 46.68 28.84 -25.74
N TYR A 81 46.00 28.20 -26.71
CA TYR A 81 46.54 27.96 -28.06
C TYR A 81 45.44 28.06 -29.13
N LYS A 82 45.81 28.50 -30.33
CA LYS A 82 44.90 28.82 -31.45
C LYS A 82 44.75 27.67 -32.45
N ALA A 83 43.55 27.47 -33.02
CA ALA A 83 43.38 27.16 -34.45
C ALA A 83 41.90 27.23 -34.91
N SER A 84 41.55 28.21 -35.74
CA SER A 84 40.29 28.18 -36.51
C SER A 84 40.48 27.45 -37.84
N ARG A 85 39.54 26.56 -38.20
CA ARG A 85 39.31 26.15 -39.60
C ARG A 85 37.81 26.08 -39.90
N LYS A 86 37.30 27.12 -40.57
CA LYS A 86 36.00 27.04 -41.26
C LYS A 86 36.14 26.09 -42.47
N ARG A 87 35.06 25.40 -42.84
CA ARG A 87 34.85 24.85 -44.20
C ARG A 87 33.54 25.43 -44.76
N PRO A 88 33.40 25.56 -46.09
CA PRO A 88 32.34 26.38 -46.68
C PRO A 88 30.97 25.71 -46.63
N LEU A 89 29.93 26.55 -46.73
CA LEU A 89 28.62 26.16 -47.23
C LEU A 89 28.70 25.93 -48.74
N THR A 90 27.85 25.03 -49.25
CA THR A 90 27.54 24.89 -50.67
C THR A 90 26.03 24.71 -50.77
N ASP A 91 25.35 25.65 -51.42
CA ASP A 91 23.91 25.58 -51.63
C ASP A 91 23.51 24.44 -52.58
N ASN A 92 22.29 23.93 -52.41
CA ASN A 92 21.53 23.33 -53.50
C ASN A 92 20.06 23.23 -53.08
N ASP A 93 19.19 23.97 -53.77
CA ASP A 93 17.74 23.90 -53.60
C ASP A 93 17.18 22.60 -54.19
N ALA A 94 16.43 21.84 -53.38
CA ALA A 94 15.59 20.75 -53.84
C ALA A 94 14.41 20.56 -52.86
N ALA A 95 13.29 21.24 -53.12
CA ALA A 95 12.11 21.14 -52.28
C ALA A 95 11.40 19.77 -52.45
N ALA A 96 11.50 18.92 -51.43
CA ALA A 96 10.71 17.69 -51.31
C ALA A 96 10.17 17.54 -49.87
N THR A 97 8.87 17.26 -49.75
CA THR A 97 8.13 17.28 -48.48
C THR A 97 8.58 16.20 -47.50
N THR A 98 9.22 16.59 -46.40
CA THR A 98 9.66 15.67 -45.34
C THR A 98 8.63 15.52 -44.23
N SER A 99 7.75 14.52 -44.34
CA SER A 99 6.90 14.06 -43.24
C SER A 99 7.75 13.43 -42.14
N SER A 100 8.22 14.27 -41.20
CA SER A 100 9.14 13.87 -40.14
C SER A 100 8.64 12.64 -39.36
N PRO A 101 9.36 11.51 -39.38
CA PRO A 101 8.90 10.30 -38.72
C PRO A 101 8.86 10.52 -37.20
N THR A 102 7.67 10.39 -36.62
CA THR A 102 7.46 10.54 -35.18
C THR A 102 8.37 9.56 -34.44
N LYS A 103 9.27 10.10 -33.60
CA LYS A 103 10.28 9.31 -32.87
C LYS A 103 9.58 8.35 -31.89
N ARG A 104 9.25 7.14 -32.36
CA ARG A 104 8.78 6.03 -31.53
C ARG A 104 9.74 5.90 -30.35
N LYS A 105 9.23 6.15 -29.13
CA LYS A 105 10.02 6.04 -27.89
C LYS A 105 10.58 4.62 -27.83
N LYS A 106 11.91 4.47 -27.99
CA LYS A 106 12.58 3.16 -27.88
C LYS A 106 12.17 2.54 -26.54
N GLN A 107 11.59 1.34 -26.60
CA GLN A 107 11.39 0.52 -25.42
C GLN A 107 12.76 0.22 -24.79
N SER A 108 12.80 0.00 -23.47
CA SER A 108 14.04 -0.41 -22.80
C SER A 108 14.53 -1.73 -23.39
N SER A 109 15.84 -1.90 -23.52
CA SER A 109 16.47 -3.16 -23.97
C SER A 109 16.20 -4.36 -23.04
N LYS A 110 15.50 -4.15 -21.93
CA LYS A 110 15.03 -5.17 -20.98
C LYS A 110 13.55 -5.52 -21.15
N TYR A 111 12.74 -4.72 -21.86
CA TYR A 111 11.31 -4.99 -22.01
C TYR A 111 11.05 -6.34 -22.69
N ALA A 112 10.15 -7.15 -22.13
CA ALA A 112 9.66 -8.37 -22.77
C ALA A 112 8.22 -8.19 -23.24
N PRO A 113 7.88 -8.56 -24.49
CA PRO A 113 6.49 -8.61 -24.93
C PRO A 113 5.73 -9.71 -24.17
N PRO A 114 4.40 -9.55 -23.93
CA PRO A 114 3.59 -10.53 -23.21
C PRO A 114 3.69 -11.97 -23.76
N SER A 115 3.82 -12.12 -25.08
CA SER A 115 3.96 -13.41 -25.76
C SER A 115 5.13 -14.26 -25.26
N LYS A 116 6.21 -13.66 -24.75
CA LYS A 116 7.38 -14.37 -24.21
C LYS A 116 7.03 -15.31 -23.05
N TYR A 117 5.99 -14.96 -22.28
CA TYR A 117 5.56 -15.68 -21.07
C TYR A 117 4.09 -16.11 -21.11
N ALA A 118 3.41 -16.00 -22.26
CA ALA A 118 1.99 -16.35 -22.41
C ALA A 118 1.69 -17.85 -22.23
N HIS A 119 2.72 -18.70 -22.16
CA HIS A 119 2.62 -20.13 -21.82
C HIS A 119 2.61 -20.39 -20.31
N LEU A 120 2.92 -19.39 -19.47
CA LEU A 120 2.82 -19.51 -18.01
C LEU A 120 1.40 -19.15 -17.55
N PRO A 121 0.85 -19.85 -16.55
CA PRO A 121 -0.45 -19.49 -16.00
C PRO A 121 -0.40 -18.10 -15.33
N LYS A 122 -1.57 -17.45 -15.29
CA LYS A 122 -1.77 -16.25 -14.47
C LYS A 122 -1.86 -16.66 -13.00
N LEU A 123 -1.35 -15.81 -12.10
CA LEU A 123 -1.65 -15.95 -10.67
C LEU A 123 -3.08 -15.44 -10.43
N LEU A 124 -3.87 -16.17 -9.64
CA LEU A 124 -5.17 -15.68 -9.18
C LEU A 124 -4.97 -14.60 -8.11
N ASP A 125 -5.87 -13.61 -8.06
CA ASP A 125 -5.91 -12.67 -6.95
C ASP A 125 -6.69 -13.29 -5.78
N ILE A 126 -6.16 -13.14 -4.57
CA ILE A 126 -6.80 -13.57 -3.32
C ILE A 126 -7.47 -12.32 -2.73
N LEU A 127 -8.75 -12.13 -3.06
CA LEU A 127 -9.53 -10.94 -2.73
C LEU A 127 -10.93 -11.35 -2.26
N GLU A 128 -11.28 -10.91 -1.05
CA GLU A 128 -12.56 -11.17 -0.42
C GLU A 128 -13.09 -9.89 0.25
N PRO A 129 -14.41 -9.77 0.49
CA PRO A 129 -14.97 -8.69 1.30
C PRO A 129 -14.43 -8.72 2.74
N GLY A 130 -14.24 -7.54 3.35
CA GLY A 130 -13.96 -7.46 4.79
C GLY A 130 -12.52 -7.79 5.21
N LEU A 131 -11.57 -7.89 4.27
CA LEU A 131 -10.14 -8.03 4.57
C LEU A 131 -9.61 -6.79 5.34
N ILE A 132 -8.77 -7.02 6.35
CA ILE A 132 -7.98 -5.96 7.02
C ILE A 132 -7.03 -5.33 6.01
N CYS A 133 -6.37 -6.11 5.16
CA CYS A 133 -5.54 -5.54 4.11
C CYS A 133 -5.33 -6.41 2.88
N VAL A 134 -4.95 -5.76 1.78
CA VAL A 134 -4.52 -6.40 0.53
C VAL A 134 -3.08 -5.98 0.22
N PHE A 135 -2.20 -6.95 -0.01
CA PHE A 135 -0.82 -6.74 -0.46
C PHE A 135 -0.75 -6.74 -1.99
N VAL A 136 -0.26 -5.64 -2.55
CA VAL A 136 -0.13 -5.43 -4.00
C VAL A 136 1.30 -5.71 -4.45
N GLY A 137 1.49 -6.81 -5.17
CA GLY A 137 2.72 -7.13 -5.87
C GLY A 137 2.84 -6.42 -7.23
N THR A 138 4.04 -6.50 -7.84
CA THR A 138 4.26 -5.95 -9.18
C THR A 138 3.53 -6.81 -10.22
N ASN A 139 3.98 -8.06 -10.36
CA ASN A 139 3.45 -9.08 -11.25
C ASN A 139 4.00 -10.46 -10.85
N PRO A 140 3.43 -11.58 -11.35
CA PRO A 140 3.96 -12.92 -11.12
C PRO A 140 5.38 -13.08 -11.71
N GLY A 141 6.36 -13.38 -10.85
CA GLY A 141 7.65 -13.93 -11.31
C GLY A 141 7.49 -15.38 -11.79
N ILE A 142 8.37 -15.89 -12.65
CA ILE A 142 8.27 -17.24 -13.24
C ILE A 142 7.92 -18.34 -12.20
N ARG A 143 8.61 -18.43 -11.06
CA ARG A 143 8.27 -19.39 -9.98
C ARG A 143 6.86 -19.18 -9.41
N THR A 144 6.48 -17.94 -9.14
CA THR A 144 5.15 -17.57 -8.61
C THR A 144 4.04 -17.94 -9.60
N ALA A 145 4.26 -17.77 -10.90
CA ALA A 145 3.34 -18.26 -11.93
C ALA A 145 3.28 -19.79 -11.94
N THR A 146 4.42 -20.47 -12.13
CA THR A 146 4.47 -21.94 -12.23
C THR A 146 3.97 -22.68 -10.98
N ALA A 147 4.17 -22.12 -9.79
CA ALA A 147 3.70 -22.72 -8.54
C ALA A 147 2.25 -22.35 -8.19
N GLY A 148 1.63 -21.36 -8.85
CA GLY A 148 0.30 -20.88 -8.51
C GLY A 148 0.21 -20.04 -7.22
N HIS A 149 1.32 -19.82 -6.52
CA HIS A 149 1.35 -19.21 -5.18
C HIS A 149 2.13 -17.89 -5.09
N ALA A 150 1.55 -16.92 -4.39
CA ALA A 150 2.04 -15.57 -4.19
C ALA A 150 3.44 -15.53 -3.57
N TYR A 151 4.33 -14.79 -4.23
CA TYR A 151 5.72 -14.58 -3.81
C TYR A 151 6.58 -15.86 -3.67
N ALA A 152 6.14 -17.04 -4.15
CA ALA A 152 6.80 -18.34 -4.01
C ALA A 152 8.24 -18.52 -4.57
N HIS A 153 8.91 -17.47 -5.06
CA HIS A 153 10.33 -17.59 -5.41
C HIS A 153 11.20 -17.62 -4.14
N PRO A 154 12.12 -18.59 -3.92
CA PRO A 154 12.86 -18.73 -2.66
C PRO A 154 13.69 -17.52 -2.20
N SER A 155 14.12 -16.66 -3.13
CA SER A 155 14.82 -15.39 -2.81
C SER A 155 13.87 -14.21 -2.53
N ASN A 156 12.55 -14.43 -2.50
CA ASN A 156 11.58 -13.41 -2.15
C ASN A 156 11.38 -13.36 -0.63
N LEU A 157 11.50 -12.16 -0.07
CA LEU A 157 11.46 -11.93 1.36
C LEU A 157 10.04 -11.71 1.92
N PHE A 158 8.97 -11.73 1.10
CA PHE A 158 7.61 -11.40 1.53
C PHE A 158 7.18 -12.17 2.79
N TRP A 159 7.21 -13.50 2.73
CA TRP A 159 6.81 -14.36 3.84
C TRP A 159 7.70 -14.22 5.09
N LYS A 160 8.99 -13.87 4.94
CA LYS A 160 9.85 -13.53 6.09
C LYS A 160 9.44 -12.18 6.68
N LEU A 161 9.29 -11.16 5.83
CA LEU A 161 9.01 -9.78 6.24
C LEU A 161 7.64 -9.67 6.91
N LEU A 162 6.61 -10.31 6.34
CA LEU A 162 5.24 -10.41 6.85
C LEU A 162 5.21 -10.89 8.32
N HIS A 163 5.94 -11.96 8.63
CA HIS A 163 6.12 -12.48 9.98
C HIS A 163 6.95 -11.52 10.86
N SER A 164 8.13 -11.07 10.39
CA SER A 164 9.03 -10.20 11.19
C SER A 164 8.50 -8.79 11.45
N SER A 165 7.47 -8.34 10.72
CA SER A 165 6.71 -7.11 11.02
C SER A 165 5.53 -7.33 11.95
N GLY A 166 5.16 -8.59 12.24
CA GLY A 166 4.00 -8.95 13.07
C GLY A 166 2.66 -8.99 12.31
N CYS A 167 2.66 -9.03 10.98
CA CYS A 167 1.40 -9.24 10.23
C CYS A 167 0.86 -10.66 10.47
N THR A 168 1.75 -11.64 10.66
CA THR A 168 1.45 -13.02 11.07
C THR A 168 2.25 -13.39 12.31
N ASP A 169 1.66 -14.24 13.16
CA ASP A 169 2.24 -14.83 14.37
C ASP A 169 3.28 -15.92 14.08
N VAL A 170 3.12 -16.63 12.96
CA VAL A 170 4.09 -17.60 12.43
C VAL A 170 4.57 -17.23 11.03
N ARG A 171 5.69 -17.80 10.59
CA ARG A 171 6.14 -17.69 9.19
C ARG A 171 5.36 -18.66 8.30
N VAL A 172 4.24 -18.18 7.78
CA VAL A 172 3.43 -18.85 6.75
C VAL A 172 4.28 -19.14 5.50
N SER A 173 4.02 -20.26 4.82
CA SER A 173 4.66 -20.63 3.56
C SER A 173 3.81 -20.20 2.35
N PRO A 174 4.38 -20.07 1.13
CA PRO A 174 3.64 -19.61 -0.04
C PRO A 174 2.38 -20.41 -0.35
N GLU A 175 2.38 -21.71 -0.04
CA GLU A 175 1.33 -22.67 -0.37
C GLU A 175 0.02 -22.41 0.40
N HIS A 176 0.10 -21.62 1.48
CA HIS A 176 -1.02 -21.20 2.32
C HIS A 176 -1.48 -19.77 2.02
N ASP A 177 -1.13 -19.19 0.87
CA ASP A 177 -1.62 -17.86 0.46
C ASP A 177 -3.15 -17.84 0.31
N VAL A 178 -3.74 -18.91 -0.22
CA VAL A 178 -5.20 -19.13 -0.29
C VAL A 178 -5.88 -19.20 1.08
N ASP A 179 -5.17 -19.55 2.15
CA ASP A 179 -5.71 -19.60 3.51
C ASP A 179 -5.70 -18.23 4.22
N MET A 180 -4.95 -17.24 3.69
CA MET A 180 -4.71 -15.94 4.35
C MET A 180 -5.97 -15.12 4.66
N PRO A 181 -7.06 -15.14 3.85
CA PRO A 181 -8.33 -14.50 4.20
C PRO A 181 -8.91 -15.10 5.48
N LYS A 182 -9.02 -16.44 5.55
CA LYS A 182 -9.55 -17.17 6.71
C LYS A 182 -8.66 -17.02 7.95
N TRP A 183 -7.34 -17.21 7.78
CA TRP A 183 -6.41 -17.26 8.92
C TRP A 183 -6.13 -15.88 9.51
N TYR A 184 -6.15 -14.82 8.70
CA TYR A 184 -5.60 -13.52 9.11
C TYR A 184 -6.37 -12.30 8.61
N ALA A 185 -7.44 -12.47 7.83
CA ALA A 185 -8.15 -11.42 7.08
C ALA A 185 -7.21 -10.60 6.17
N MET A 186 -6.27 -11.26 5.48
CA MET A 186 -5.33 -10.62 4.55
C MET A 186 -5.40 -11.26 3.16
N GLY A 187 -5.28 -10.44 2.11
CA GLY A 187 -5.32 -10.88 0.71
C GLY A 187 -4.17 -10.36 -0.15
N ASN A 188 -4.15 -10.78 -1.42
CA ASN A 188 -3.02 -10.58 -2.33
C ASN A 188 -3.51 -10.28 -3.76
N THR A 189 -2.90 -9.30 -4.42
CA THR A 189 -3.14 -8.99 -5.85
C THR A 189 -1.86 -8.48 -6.52
N ASN A 190 -1.84 -8.37 -7.84
CA ASN A 190 -0.79 -7.67 -8.58
C ASN A 190 -1.35 -6.46 -9.35
N ILE A 191 -0.51 -5.44 -9.56
CA ILE A 191 -0.83 -4.30 -10.45
C ILE A 191 -0.75 -4.72 -11.94
N VAL A 192 0.15 -5.63 -12.30
CA VAL A 192 0.24 -6.22 -13.65
C VAL A 192 0.01 -7.72 -13.57
N GLU A 193 -0.96 -8.19 -14.35
CA GLU A 193 -1.43 -9.58 -14.34
C GLU A 193 -0.43 -10.58 -14.94
N ARG A 194 0.27 -10.20 -16.01
CA ARG A 194 1.08 -11.16 -16.78
C ARG A 194 2.37 -11.58 -16.05
N PRO A 195 2.82 -12.83 -16.24
CA PRO A 195 4.14 -13.25 -15.78
C PRO A 195 5.30 -12.52 -16.49
N SER A 196 6.43 -12.43 -15.79
CA SER A 196 7.75 -12.06 -16.35
C SER A 196 8.88 -12.72 -15.53
N LYS A 197 10.14 -12.59 -15.99
CA LYS A 197 11.30 -12.94 -15.17
C LYS A 197 11.44 -11.98 -13.99
N ASP A 198 11.35 -10.69 -14.25
CA ASP A 198 11.43 -9.63 -13.25
C ASP A 198 10.73 -8.33 -13.71
N ALA A 199 10.61 -7.36 -12.79
CA ALA A 199 9.90 -6.10 -13.01
C ALA A 199 10.54 -5.18 -14.06
N ALA A 200 11.81 -5.36 -14.44
CA ALA A 200 12.46 -4.56 -15.48
C ALA A 200 12.06 -4.99 -16.90
N GLU A 201 11.38 -6.14 -17.04
CA GLU A 201 10.75 -6.59 -18.29
C GLU A 201 9.37 -5.98 -18.54
N LEU A 202 8.83 -5.18 -17.60
CA LEU A 202 7.57 -4.45 -17.74
C LEU A 202 7.81 -3.01 -18.24
N SER A 203 6.87 -2.46 -19.00
CA SER A 203 6.93 -1.05 -19.41
C SER A 203 6.33 -0.11 -18.36
N LYS A 204 6.76 1.17 -18.34
CA LYS A 204 6.19 2.18 -17.43
C LYS A 204 4.72 2.48 -17.74
N GLN A 205 4.30 2.26 -18.99
CA GLN A 205 2.95 2.42 -19.49
C GLN A 205 2.06 1.26 -19.00
N GLU A 206 2.50 0.02 -19.19
CA GLU A 206 1.85 -1.20 -18.69
C GLU A 206 1.65 -1.18 -17.18
N MET A 207 2.69 -0.82 -16.42
CA MET A 207 2.60 -0.61 -14.97
C MET A 207 1.57 0.46 -14.57
N ALA A 208 1.40 1.52 -15.36
CA ALA A 208 0.42 2.57 -15.08
C ALA A 208 -1.00 2.20 -15.54
N ALA A 209 -1.14 1.41 -16.61
CA ALA A 209 -2.43 0.89 -17.08
C ALA A 209 -3.05 -0.13 -16.11
N GLY A 210 -2.23 -0.80 -15.28
CA GLY A 210 -2.70 -1.63 -14.18
C GLY A 210 -3.28 -0.86 -12.98
N ALA A 211 -2.95 0.43 -12.82
CA ALA A 211 -3.39 1.23 -11.69
C ALA A 211 -4.92 1.46 -11.60
N PRO A 212 -5.67 1.79 -12.68
CA PRO A 212 -7.14 1.86 -12.62
C PRO A 212 -7.79 0.51 -12.28
N VAL A 213 -7.31 -0.59 -12.87
CA VAL A 213 -7.81 -1.95 -12.58
C VAL A 213 -7.60 -2.31 -11.11
N LEU A 214 -6.46 -1.91 -10.53
CA LEU A 214 -6.19 -2.08 -9.11
C LEU A 214 -7.12 -1.21 -8.23
N ASP A 215 -7.40 0.03 -8.63
CA ASP A 215 -8.34 0.91 -7.93
C ASP A 215 -9.79 0.37 -7.98
N GLU A 216 -10.18 -0.24 -9.10
CA GLU A 216 -11.46 -0.95 -9.28
C GLU A 216 -11.57 -2.20 -8.38
N LYS A 217 -10.49 -3.01 -8.27
CA LYS A 217 -10.45 -4.12 -7.29
C LYS A 217 -10.63 -3.62 -5.85
N VAL A 218 -9.93 -2.55 -5.47
CA VAL A 218 -10.05 -1.95 -4.13
C VAL A 218 -11.47 -1.38 -3.89
N ARG A 219 -12.10 -0.78 -4.91
CA ARG A 219 -13.49 -0.31 -4.89
C ARG A 219 -14.51 -1.43 -4.69
N ALA A 220 -14.27 -2.60 -5.29
CA ALA A 220 -15.15 -3.76 -5.20
C ALA A 220 -15.06 -4.48 -3.84
N PHE A 221 -13.84 -4.83 -3.40
CA PHE A 221 -13.63 -5.64 -2.20
C PHE A 221 -13.53 -4.84 -0.89
N ARG A 222 -13.30 -3.53 -0.98
CA ARG A 222 -13.24 -2.57 0.14
C ARG A 222 -12.39 -3.02 1.35
N PRO A 223 -11.12 -3.44 1.15
CA PRO A 223 -10.23 -3.76 2.26
C PRO A 223 -9.95 -2.52 3.13
N GLU A 224 -9.67 -2.70 4.42
CA GLU A 224 -9.40 -1.57 5.31
C GLU A 224 -8.08 -0.84 5.02
N ALA A 225 -7.11 -1.51 4.37
CA ALA A 225 -5.88 -0.89 3.88
C ALA A 225 -5.31 -1.60 2.63
N VAL A 226 -4.53 -0.86 1.85
CA VAL A 226 -3.79 -1.37 0.68
C VAL A 226 -2.29 -1.21 0.93
N CYS A 227 -1.55 -2.32 0.90
CA CYS A 227 -0.10 -2.33 1.10
C CYS A 227 0.63 -2.54 -0.22
N ILE A 228 1.27 -1.47 -0.72
CA ILE A 228 1.99 -1.45 -1.99
C ILE A 228 3.41 -2.01 -1.79
N VAL A 229 3.69 -3.21 -2.30
CA VAL A 229 4.92 -3.98 -2.05
C VAL A 229 6.09 -3.55 -2.96
N GLY A 230 6.32 -2.24 -3.03
CA GLY A 230 7.49 -1.64 -3.67
C GLY A 230 7.21 -0.28 -4.31
N LYS A 231 8.16 0.65 -4.14
CA LYS A 231 8.11 2.02 -4.72
C LYS A 231 7.76 2.06 -6.22
N GLY A 232 8.24 1.12 -7.03
CA GLY A 232 7.97 1.10 -8.48
C GLY A 232 6.49 0.94 -8.86
N ILE A 233 5.69 0.29 -7.99
CA ILE A 233 4.23 0.18 -8.09
C ILE A 233 3.60 1.52 -7.71
N TRP A 234 4.04 2.13 -6.62
CA TRP A 234 3.55 3.44 -6.17
C TRP A 234 3.82 4.55 -7.21
N GLU A 235 5.02 4.58 -7.79
CA GLU A 235 5.36 5.45 -8.91
C GLU A 235 4.45 5.24 -10.14
N ALA A 236 3.81 4.07 -10.28
CA ALA A 236 2.91 3.76 -11.38
C ALA A 236 1.48 4.24 -11.11
N VAL A 237 0.97 4.03 -9.89
CA VAL A 237 -0.28 4.66 -9.41
C VAL A 237 -0.20 6.18 -9.50
N TRP A 238 0.93 6.77 -9.10
CA TRP A 238 1.19 8.21 -9.23
C TRP A 238 1.21 8.69 -10.69
N ARG A 239 1.84 7.92 -11.59
CA ARG A 239 1.85 8.22 -13.03
C ARG A 239 0.46 8.20 -13.66
N TRP A 240 -0.42 7.31 -13.21
CA TRP A 240 -1.82 7.27 -13.62
C TRP A 240 -2.61 8.47 -13.08
N ARG A 241 -2.56 8.71 -11.75
CA ARG A 241 -3.30 9.79 -11.09
C ARG A 241 -2.93 11.20 -11.54
N TYR A 242 -1.64 11.46 -11.74
CA TYR A 242 -1.11 12.82 -11.94
C TYR A 242 -0.50 13.05 -13.33
N GLY A 243 -0.55 12.05 -14.23
CA GLY A 243 0.01 12.12 -15.59
C GLY A 243 1.55 12.26 -15.65
N ARG A 244 2.24 12.27 -14.51
CA ARG A 244 3.66 12.64 -14.37
C ARG A 244 4.44 11.68 -13.46
N PRO A 245 5.79 11.67 -13.54
CA PRO A 245 6.60 10.99 -12.53
C PRO A 245 6.42 11.59 -11.11
N LEU A 246 6.56 10.72 -10.12
CA LEU A 246 6.76 11.08 -8.71
C LEU A 246 8.20 11.60 -8.54
N LYS A 247 8.37 12.74 -7.86
CA LYS A 247 9.71 13.27 -7.55
C LYS A 247 10.33 12.56 -6.33
N LYS A 248 11.56 12.93 -5.96
CA LYS A 248 12.27 12.31 -4.80
C LYS A 248 11.76 12.86 -3.46
N ASP A 249 11.50 14.16 -3.43
CA ASP A 249 10.93 14.96 -2.34
C ASP A 249 9.46 14.63 -2.06
N GLU A 250 8.71 14.22 -3.08
CA GLU A 250 7.29 13.82 -2.95
C GLU A 250 7.10 12.39 -2.39
N PHE A 251 8.19 11.63 -2.19
CA PHE A 251 8.11 10.21 -1.82
C PHE A 251 8.45 9.95 -0.35
N LYS A 252 7.52 9.32 0.37
CA LYS A 252 7.71 8.71 1.69
C LYS A 252 7.36 7.23 1.68
N TRP A 253 8.10 6.43 2.47
CA TRP A 253 7.66 5.11 2.89
C TRP A 253 6.53 5.22 3.91
N GLY A 254 5.76 4.14 4.10
CA GLY A 254 4.69 4.08 5.08
C GLY A 254 3.36 4.65 4.58
N TRP A 255 2.53 5.14 5.51
CA TRP A 255 1.21 5.68 5.22
C TRP A 255 1.27 6.92 4.32
N GLN A 256 0.52 6.88 3.21
CA GLN A 256 0.33 7.99 2.28
C GLN A 256 -0.82 8.91 2.74
N ASP A 257 -0.91 10.10 2.17
CA ASP A 257 -1.88 11.12 2.59
C ASP A 257 -3.33 10.70 2.28
N GLU A 258 -4.34 11.25 2.97
CA GLU A 258 -5.74 10.82 2.80
C GLU A 258 -6.32 11.04 1.38
N ARG A 259 -5.81 12.07 0.68
CA ARG A 259 -6.15 12.26 -0.73
C ARG A 259 -5.75 11.05 -1.59
N GLU A 260 -4.75 10.28 -1.15
CA GLU A 260 -4.18 9.13 -1.84
C GLU A 260 -4.91 7.79 -1.60
N ARG A 261 -5.92 7.73 -0.72
CA ARG A 261 -6.76 6.54 -0.49
C ARG A 261 -7.27 5.93 -1.82
N MET A 262 -7.34 4.60 -1.94
CA MET A 262 -7.69 3.89 -3.18
C MET A 262 -9.14 3.40 -3.20
N GLY A 263 -9.70 3.23 -4.41
CA GLY A 263 -11.04 2.69 -4.66
C GLY A 263 -12.20 3.64 -4.37
N LYS A 264 -11.93 4.94 -4.24
CA LYS A 264 -12.90 5.97 -3.84
C LYS A 264 -14.20 5.91 -4.64
N VAL A 265 -15.32 6.08 -3.94
CA VAL A 265 -16.69 6.24 -4.48
C VAL A 265 -17.51 7.14 -3.57
N GLU A 266 -18.68 7.56 -4.04
CA GLU A 266 -19.73 8.09 -3.18
C GLU A 266 -20.04 7.12 -2.03
N GLY A 267 -20.16 7.63 -0.81
CA GLY A 267 -20.35 6.83 0.40
C GLY A 267 -19.12 6.05 0.90
N TRP A 268 -17.97 6.04 0.20
CA TRP A 268 -16.75 5.40 0.70
C TRP A 268 -15.47 6.15 0.29
N GLY A 269 -14.83 6.80 1.27
CA GLY A 269 -13.60 7.60 1.10
C GLY A 269 -12.35 6.84 0.68
N GLY A 270 -12.45 5.53 0.44
CA GLY A 270 -11.36 4.67 -0.03
C GLY A 270 -10.43 4.15 1.06
N ALA A 271 -9.75 3.07 0.74
CA ALA A 271 -8.79 2.39 1.61
C ALA A 271 -7.50 3.23 1.76
N PRO A 272 -6.99 3.51 2.98
CA PRO A 272 -5.67 4.07 3.19
C PRO A 272 -4.56 3.21 2.58
N VAL A 273 -3.53 3.88 2.07
CA VAL A 273 -2.42 3.25 1.34
C VAL A 273 -1.16 3.28 2.20
N PHE A 274 -0.53 2.12 2.40
CA PHE A 274 0.82 1.99 2.92
C PHE A 274 1.78 1.63 1.78
N VAL A 275 2.94 2.28 1.67
CA VAL A 275 3.95 1.95 0.67
C VAL A 275 5.17 1.36 1.36
N THR A 276 5.48 0.10 1.06
CA THR A 276 6.56 -0.66 1.69
C THR A 276 7.67 -1.05 0.71
N SER A 277 8.80 -1.50 1.25
CA SER A 277 9.97 -1.91 0.47
C SER A 277 9.70 -3.18 -0.35
N SER A 278 10.34 -3.29 -1.53
CA SER A 278 10.14 -4.45 -2.40
C SER A 278 10.82 -5.70 -1.84
N THR A 279 10.07 -6.80 -1.86
CA THR A 279 10.44 -8.10 -1.29
C THR A 279 11.31 -8.96 -2.21
N SER A 280 11.42 -8.61 -3.49
CA SER A 280 12.25 -9.35 -4.45
C SER A 280 13.73 -9.36 -4.02
N GLY A 281 14.38 -10.53 -4.13
CA GLY A 281 15.82 -10.67 -3.90
C GLY A 281 16.69 -9.85 -4.86
N SER A 282 16.16 -9.48 -6.03
CA SER A 282 16.83 -8.55 -6.96
C SER A 282 16.78 -7.08 -6.50
N ALA A 283 15.91 -6.73 -5.54
CA ALA A 283 15.80 -5.39 -4.99
C ALA A 283 16.79 -5.17 -3.84
N ALA A 284 18.08 -5.10 -4.19
CA ALA A 284 19.21 -5.01 -3.26
C ALA A 284 19.51 -3.59 -2.73
N SER A 285 18.68 -2.58 -3.03
CA SER A 285 18.91 -1.17 -2.68
C SER A 285 18.62 -0.81 -1.20
N LEU A 286 18.22 -1.78 -0.38
CA LEU A 286 17.91 -1.64 1.05
C LEU A 286 18.40 -2.90 1.78
N LYS A 287 19.09 -2.70 2.90
CA LYS A 287 19.55 -3.75 3.81
C LYS A 287 18.35 -4.48 4.45
N PRO A 288 18.50 -5.74 4.91
CA PRO A 288 17.41 -6.48 5.56
C PRO A 288 16.75 -5.72 6.71
N ALA A 289 17.54 -5.14 7.62
CA ALA A 289 17.03 -4.34 8.75
C ALA A 289 16.27 -3.07 8.30
N GLU A 290 16.67 -2.43 7.20
CA GLU A 290 15.96 -1.27 6.63
C GLU A 290 14.61 -1.70 6.04
N LYS A 291 14.54 -2.87 5.40
CA LYS A 291 13.27 -3.46 4.96
C LYS A 291 12.38 -3.79 6.15
N GLU A 292 12.90 -4.48 7.16
CA GLU A 292 12.16 -4.85 8.38
C GLU A 292 11.63 -3.61 9.13
N ALA A 293 12.42 -2.53 9.22
CA ALA A 293 12.00 -1.25 9.79
C ALA A 293 10.89 -0.55 8.99
N ILE A 294 10.92 -0.61 7.65
CA ILE A 294 9.85 -0.07 6.79
C ILE A 294 8.56 -0.89 6.90
N TRP A 295 8.64 -2.21 7.09
CA TRP A 295 7.48 -3.09 7.22
C TRP A 295 6.82 -3.04 8.62
N ARG A 296 7.60 -2.87 9.70
CA ARG A 296 7.12 -2.96 11.08
C ARG A 296 5.90 -2.08 11.44
N PRO A 297 5.79 -0.80 11.01
CA PRO A 297 4.62 0.03 11.32
C PRO A 297 3.31 -0.52 10.71
N PHE A 298 3.38 -1.14 9.54
CA PHE A 298 2.19 -1.76 8.92
C PHE A 298 1.79 -3.04 9.65
N GLY A 299 2.75 -3.90 9.97
CA GLY A 299 2.47 -5.15 10.68
C GLY A 299 1.93 -4.91 12.10
N GLY A 300 2.45 -3.91 12.82
CA GLY A 300 1.88 -3.46 14.08
C GLY A 300 0.41 -3.01 13.95
N TRP A 301 0.08 -2.22 12.92
CA TRP A 301 -1.30 -1.82 12.65
C TRP A 301 -2.22 -3.01 12.30
N VAL A 302 -1.77 -3.90 11.41
CA VAL A 302 -2.52 -5.13 11.05
C VAL A 302 -2.80 -6.00 12.29
N LYS A 303 -1.79 -6.19 13.15
CA LYS A 303 -1.88 -6.97 14.38
C LYS A 303 -2.92 -6.39 15.34
N SER A 304 -2.90 -5.07 15.55
CA SER A 304 -3.89 -4.37 16.38
C SER A 304 -5.29 -4.44 15.80
N ARG A 305 -5.45 -4.21 14.48
CA ARG A 305 -6.76 -4.32 13.80
C ARG A 305 -7.37 -5.71 13.89
N ARG A 306 -6.54 -6.76 13.85
CA ARG A 306 -7.01 -8.14 14.04
C ARG A 306 -7.47 -8.38 15.47
N LYS A 307 -6.73 -7.89 16.47
CA LYS A 307 -7.12 -7.98 17.88
C LYS A 307 -8.46 -7.29 18.14
N GLU A 308 -8.65 -6.10 17.58
CA GLU A 308 -9.88 -5.32 17.70
C GLU A 308 -11.09 -6.02 17.05
N ARG A 309 -10.90 -6.68 15.89
CA ARG A 309 -11.99 -7.32 15.13
C ARG A 309 -12.30 -8.77 15.51
N PHE A 310 -11.32 -9.50 16.03
CA PHE A 310 -11.39 -10.96 16.19
C PHE A 310 -10.84 -11.46 17.54
N GLY A 311 -10.58 -10.56 18.50
CA GLY A 311 -10.01 -10.88 19.81
C GLY A 311 -8.54 -11.32 19.81
N THR A 312 -7.97 -11.66 18.64
CA THR A 312 -6.64 -12.27 18.50
C THR A 312 -5.65 -11.42 17.72
N GLU A 313 -4.40 -11.44 18.17
CA GLU A 313 -3.26 -10.88 17.42
C GLU A 313 -2.72 -11.88 16.37
N GLY A 314 -2.99 -13.18 16.56
CA GLY A 314 -2.47 -14.30 15.77
C GLY A 314 -3.45 -14.78 14.69
N ARG A 315 -3.58 -16.11 14.51
CA ARG A 315 -4.60 -16.70 13.63
C ARG A 315 -6.02 -16.52 14.18
N ILE A 316 -6.94 -16.14 13.30
CA ILE A 316 -8.38 -15.97 13.54
C ILE A 316 -9.06 -17.33 13.73
N ASP A 317 -8.79 -18.29 12.86
CA ASP A 317 -9.46 -19.61 12.86
C ASP A 317 -8.94 -20.60 13.92
N LEU A 318 -8.10 -20.12 14.85
CA LEU A 318 -7.71 -20.81 16.08
C LEU A 318 -8.37 -20.20 17.33
N VAL A 319 -9.11 -19.10 17.19
CA VAL A 319 -9.96 -18.56 18.27
C VAL A 319 -11.15 -19.48 18.42
N LYS A 320 -11.33 -20.05 19.60
CA LYS A 320 -12.54 -20.80 19.93
C LYS A 320 -13.74 -19.85 19.94
N SER A 321 -14.85 -20.29 19.35
CA SER A 321 -16.17 -19.71 19.61
C SER A 321 -16.67 -20.16 20.98
N GLU A 322 -16.18 -19.51 22.02
CA GLU A 322 -16.83 -19.55 23.34
C GLU A 322 -18.05 -18.61 23.27
N ASP A 323 -19.13 -18.94 23.99
CA ASP A 323 -20.45 -18.30 23.95
C ASP A 323 -21.24 -18.35 22.62
N THR A 324 -21.72 -19.55 22.29
CA THR A 324 -23.10 -19.71 21.80
C THR A 324 -23.81 -20.71 22.73
N PRO A 325 -24.71 -20.27 23.62
CA PRO A 325 -25.44 -21.19 24.50
C PRO A 325 -26.40 -22.06 23.68
N ASP A 326 -26.38 -23.37 23.93
CA ASP A 326 -27.14 -24.34 23.15
C ASP A 326 -28.64 -24.25 23.50
N LEU A 327 -29.44 -23.71 22.57
CA LEU A 327 -30.88 -23.51 22.71
C LEU A 327 -31.65 -24.81 22.45
N ALA A 328 -31.27 -25.87 23.17
CA ALA A 328 -31.68 -27.25 22.91
C ALA A 328 -32.17 -28.05 24.14
N ASP A 329 -32.37 -27.43 25.31
CA ASP A 329 -33.02 -28.08 26.47
C ASP A 329 -34.00 -27.15 27.22
N ALA A 330 -35.09 -26.78 26.54
CA ALA A 330 -36.14 -25.92 27.09
C ALA A 330 -37.57 -26.40 26.75
N THR A 331 -37.76 -27.72 26.58
CA THR A 331 -39.07 -28.28 26.17
C THR A 331 -39.41 -29.62 26.85
N SER A 332 -38.98 -29.84 28.10
CA SER A 332 -39.30 -31.05 28.87
C SER A 332 -39.48 -30.81 30.38
N LYS A 333 -40.63 -30.20 30.74
CA LYS A 333 -41.35 -30.32 32.03
C LYS A 333 -42.57 -29.37 32.04
N GLY A 334 -43.77 -29.91 32.26
CA GLY A 334 -45.00 -29.11 32.31
C GLY A 334 -46.30 -29.87 32.09
N SER A 335 -46.45 -31.07 32.65
CA SER A 335 -47.70 -31.86 32.54
C SER A 335 -47.83 -32.92 33.65
N GLU A 336 -47.91 -32.45 34.91
CA GLU A 336 -48.57 -33.13 36.04
C GLU A 336 -49.41 -32.09 36.79
#